data_AF-A0A377LU55-F1
#
_entry.id   AF-A0A377LU55-F1
#
_cell.length_a   1.000
_cell.length_b   1.000
_cell.length_c   1.000
_cell.angle_alpha   90.00
_cell.angle_beta   90.00
_cell.angle_gamma   90.00
#
_symmetry.space_group_name_H-M   'P 1'
#
loop_
_entity.id
_entity.type
_entity.pdbx_description
1 polymer ?
#
loop_
_entity_poly.entity_id
_entity_poly.type
_entity_poly.pdbx_seq_one_letter_code
_entity_poly.pdbx_strand_id
1 'polypeptide(L)'
;MDLAKLVKAREAQGQRLPALFCFPQILQHRLRSINAAFKRARESYGYKGDYFLVYPIKVNQHRRVIESLIHSGEPLGLEAGSKAELMAVLAHAGMTRSVIVCNGYKDREYIRLALIGEKMGHKVYLVIEKMTEIAIVLEEAERLNVVPRLGVRARLASQGSGKWQSSGGEKSKFGLAANQVLQLVEILRERGRLDSIQLLHFHLGSQMANIRDIATGVRESARFYVELHKLGVNIQCFDVGGGLGVDYEGTRSQSDCSVNYGLNEYANNIIWAIGDACEEHGLPHPTVITESGRAVTAHHTVLVSNIIGVERSGNHRSDASARRCPRSLQSMWETLAGKCTSRARAVHCANGCTTARWSLHDIHVGYSSGTFSLQERAWAEQLYLNMCHEVAETAGPEQPCAPSDYRRIARNVWRTRFTSTSRCSSRCRMPGVSISCSRFCRWKG
;
A
#
# COMPACT_ATOMS: atom_id res chain seq x y z
N MET A 1 10.29 21.81 -10.37
CA MET A 1 9.40 22.65 -9.56
C MET A 1 9.67 22.37 -8.08
N ASP A 2 9.83 23.40 -7.27
CA ASP A 2 10.05 23.27 -5.82
C ASP A 2 8.69 23.30 -5.10
N LEU A 3 8.37 22.23 -4.37
CA LEU A 3 7.08 22.09 -3.69
C LEU A 3 6.89 23.14 -2.59
N ALA A 4 7.94 23.52 -1.87
CA ALA A 4 7.85 24.51 -0.81
C ALA A 4 7.54 25.90 -1.39
N LYS A 5 8.14 26.25 -2.54
CA LYS A 5 7.83 27.49 -3.26
C LYS A 5 6.39 27.49 -3.78
N LEU A 6 5.91 26.37 -4.33
CA LEU A 6 4.52 26.24 -4.80
C LEU A 6 3.52 26.44 -3.66
N VAL A 7 3.75 25.80 -2.50
CA VAL A 7 2.87 25.92 -1.33
C VAL A 7 2.80 27.36 -0.86
N LYS A 8 3.95 28.04 -0.70
CA LYS A 8 3.99 29.46 -0.32
C LYS A 8 3.24 30.36 -1.29
N ALA A 9 3.40 30.13 -2.60
CA ALA A 9 2.69 30.89 -3.62
C ALA A 9 1.17 30.68 -3.56
N ARG A 10 0.70 29.47 -3.27
CA ARG A 10 -0.73 29.15 -3.12
C ARG A 10 -1.32 29.69 -1.82
N GLU A 11 -0.58 29.62 -0.72
CA GLU A 11 -0.98 30.24 0.55
C GLU A 11 -1.13 31.76 0.39
N ALA A 12 -0.21 32.42 -0.34
CA ALA A 12 -0.33 33.84 -0.67
C ALA A 12 -1.56 34.18 -1.54
N GLN A 13 -2.07 33.20 -2.30
CA GLN A 13 -3.33 33.30 -3.06
C GLN A 13 -4.57 32.91 -2.24
N GLY A 14 -4.44 32.70 -0.92
CA GLY A 14 -5.54 32.36 -0.03
C GLY A 14 -5.85 30.87 0.11
N GLN A 15 -5.04 29.97 -0.48
CA GLN A 15 -5.20 28.53 -0.29
C GLN A 15 -4.92 28.15 1.17
N ARG A 16 -5.87 27.49 1.84
CA ARG A 16 -5.69 27.00 3.20
C ARG A 16 -5.00 25.63 3.23
N LEU A 17 -4.25 25.40 4.31
CA LEU A 17 -3.73 24.08 4.68
C LEU A 17 -4.65 23.43 5.75
N PRO A 18 -4.76 22.09 5.78
CA PRO A 18 -4.06 21.11 4.92
C PRO A 18 -4.60 21.03 3.49
N ALA A 19 -3.70 20.75 2.53
CA ALA A 19 -4.03 20.65 1.12
C ALA A 19 -3.42 19.41 0.46
N LEU A 20 -4.12 18.89 -0.55
CA LEU A 20 -3.73 17.71 -1.31
C LEU A 20 -3.27 18.10 -2.72
N PHE A 21 -1.96 18.14 -2.92
CA PHE A 21 -1.35 18.47 -4.21
C PHE A 21 -1.25 17.21 -5.06
N CYS A 22 -1.83 17.24 -6.25
CA CYS A 22 -1.87 16.07 -7.12
C CYS A 22 -1.30 16.42 -8.49
N PHE A 23 -0.45 15.53 -8.99
CA PHE A 23 0.37 15.72 -10.17
C PHE A 23 -0.05 14.69 -11.23
N PRO A 24 -1.02 15.01 -12.11
CA PRO A 24 -1.56 14.06 -13.09
C PRO A 24 -0.50 13.56 -14.08
N GLN A 25 0.55 14.36 -14.36
CA GLN A 25 1.68 13.95 -15.19
C GLN A 25 2.42 12.74 -14.61
N ILE A 26 2.42 12.57 -13.28
CA ILE A 26 3.00 11.39 -12.63
C ILE A 26 2.18 10.14 -12.96
N LEU A 27 0.84 10.23 -12.98
CA LEU A 27 -0.01 9.09 -13.36
C LEU A 27 0.30 8.61 -14.78
N GLN A 28 0.36 9.55 -15.73
CA GLN A 28 0.68 9.27 -17.13
C GLN A 28 2.10 8.68 -17.27
N HIS A 29 3.08 9.22 -16.55
CA HIS A 29 4.43 8.68 -16.55
C HIS A 29 4.49 7.26 -15.96
N ARG A 30 3.75 6.98 -14.87
CA ARG A 30 3.70 5.66 -14.25
C ARG A 30 3.07 4.62 -15.16
N LEU A 31 1.97 4.96 -15.83
CA LEU A 31 1.35 4.09 -16.83
C LEU A 31 2.31 3.77 -17.98
N ARG A 32 2.93 4.79 -18.58
CA ARG A 32 3.98 4.63 -19.61
C ARG A 32 5.13 3.76 -19.14
N SER A 33 5.59 3.94 -17.90
CA SER A 33 6.70 3.17 -17.34
C SER A 33 6.38 1.68 -17.22
N ILE A 34 5.16 1.34 -16.81
CA ILE A 34 4.69 -0.05 -16.69
C ILE A 34 4.55 -0.67 -18.09
N ASN A 35 3.87 0.01 -19.01
CA ASN A 35 3.75 -0.44 -20.41
C ASN A 35 5.12 -0.63 -21.07
N ALA A 36 6.06 0.29 -20.85
CA ALA A 36 7.43 0.16 -21.37
C ALA A 36 8.18 -1.04 -20.76
N ALA A 37 7.96 -1.37 -19.48
CA ALA A 37 8.59 -2.52 -18.85
C ALA A 37 8.08 -3.84 -19.43
N PHE A 38 6.77 -3.97 -19.61
CA PHE A 38 6.19 -5.13 -20.28
C PHE A 38 6.55 -5.19 -21.77
N LYS A 39 6.64 -4.06 -22.46
CA LYS A 39 7.15 -4.01 -23.83
C LYS A 39 8.57 -4.58 -23.92
N ARG A 40 9.48 -4.13 -23.05
CA ARG A 40 10.86 -4.67 -22.98
C ARG A 40 10.88 -6.17 -22.65
N ALA A 41 10.06 -6.61 -21.71
CA ALA A 41 9.98 -8.03 -21.33
C ALA A 41 9.51 -8.90 -22.51
N ARG A 42 8.49 -8.45 -23.24
CA ARG A 42 7.99 -9.12 -24.46
C ARG A 42 9.04 -9.18 -25.56
N GLU A 43 9.67 -8.05 -25.87
CA GLU A 43 10.71 -7.98 -26.90
C GLU A 43 11.92 -8.87 -26.54
N SER A 44 12.35 -8.85 -25.27
CA SER A 44 13.46 -9.67 -24.79
C SER A 44 13.16 -11.17 -24.81
N TYR A 45 11.91 -11.57 -24.61
CA TYR A 45 11.50 -12.97 -24.67
C TYR A 45 11.21 -13.43 -26.11
N GLY A 46 10.73 -12.53 -26.97
CA GLY A 46 10.12 -12.87 -28.25
C GLY A 46 8.60 -13.11 -28.17
N TYR A 47 7.96 -12.68 -27.09
CA TYR A 47 6.54 -12.90 -26.81
C TYR A 47 5.65 -12.20 -27.85
N LYS A 48 4.68 -12.92 -28.40
CA LYS A 48 3.85 -12.44 -29.52
C LYS A 48 2.53 -11.80 -29.08
N GLY A 49 2.08 -12.09 -27.87
CA GLY A 49 0.84 -11.53 -27.32
C GLY A 49 0.95 -10.06 -26.94
N ASP A 50 -0.19 -9.38 -26.90
CA ASP A 50 -0.24 -7.98 -26.50
C ASP A 50 -0.11 -7.78 -24.99
N TYR A 51 0.13 -6.53 -24.58
CA TYR A 51 0.08 -6.12 -23.18
C TYR A 51 -0.66 -4.79 -23.06
N PHE A 52 -1.57 -4.71 -22.09
CA PHE A 52 -2.11 -3.44 -21.62
C PHE A 52 -2.47 -3.51 -20.14
N LEU A 53 -2.45 -2.36 -19.48
CA LEU A 53 -2.84 -2.25 -18.09
C LEU A 53 -4.36 -2.07 -17.99
N VAL A 54 -4.99 -2.70 -17.01
CA VAL A 54 -6.38 -2.41 -16.62
C VAL A 54 -6.34 -1.69 -15.28
N TYR A 55 -6.93 -0.50 -15.17
CA TYR A 55 -6.89 0.26 -13.93
C TYR A 55 -8.08 -0.08 -13.03
N PRO A 56 -7.87 -0.72 -11.87
CA PRO A 56 -8.94 -1.02 -10.92
C PRO A 56 -9.34 0.24 -10.16
N ILE A 57 -10.55 0.74 -10.41
CA ILE A 57 -10.97 2.04 -9.87
C ILE A 57 -11.15 2.02 -8.34
N LYS A 58 -11.27 0.83 -7.74
CA LYS A 58 -11.27 0.61 -6.28
C LYS A 58 -10.09 1.26 -5.55
N VAL A 59 -8.97 1.47 -6.24
CA VAL A 59 -7.77 2.11 -5.67
C VAL A 59 -7.96 3.61 -5.52
N ASN A 60 -8.56 4.28 -6.51
CA ASN A 60 -8.90 5.69 -6.47
C ASN A 60 -9.94 6.04 -7.55
N GLN A 61 -11.20 6.23 -7.14
CA GLN A 61 -12.34 6.51 -8.03
C GLN A 61 -12.43 7.97 -8.46
N HIS A 62 -11.51 8.84 -8.03
CA HIS A 62 -11.63 10.27 -8.30
C HIS A 62 -11.50 10.56 -9.80
N ARG A 63 -12.50 11.25 -10.37
CA ARG A 63 -12.59 11.62 -11.79
C ARG A 63 -11.25 12.03 -12.42
N ARG A 64 -10.56 13.00 -11.80
CA ARG A 64 -9.22 13.46 -12.23
C ARG A 64 -8.21 12.34 -12.45
N VAL A 65 -8.19 11.31 -11.61
CA VAL A 65 -7.26 10.17 -11.75
C VAL A 65 -7.62 9.35 -12.99
N ILE A 66 -8.89 8.96 -13.10
CA ILE A 66 -9.40 8.15 -14.20
C ILE A 66 -9.20 8.89 -15.53
N GLU A 67 -9.61 10.16 -15.61
CA GLU A 67 -9.41 10.99 -16.80
C GLU A 67 -7.94 11.16 -17.15
N SER A 68 -7.04 11.37 -16.18
CA SER A 68 -5.61 11.52 -16.47
C SER A 68 -5.00 10.26 -17.09
N LEU A 69 -5.52 9.09 -16.72
CA LEU A 69 -5.08 7.79 -17.26
C LEU A 69 -5.65 7.53 -18.65
N ILE A 70 -6.95 7.79 -18.86
CA ILE A 70 -7.60 7.67 -20.17
C ILE A 70 -6.93 8.58 -21.21
N HIS A 71 -6.61 9.83 -20.84
CA HIS A 71 -5.99 10.81 -21.74
C HIS A 71 -4.45 10.67 -21.84
N SER A 72 -3.87 9.55 -21.37
CA SER A 72 -2.41 9.36 -21.40
C SER A 72 -1.84 8.98 -22.77
N GLY A 73 -2.69 8.52 -23.70
CA GLY A 73 -2.29 8.00 -25.01
C GLY A 73 -1.82 6.55 -25.01
N GLU A 74 -1.70 5.92 -23.83
CA GLU A 74 -1.34 4.52 -23.67
C GLU A 74 -2.59 3.62 -23.68
N PRO A 75 -2.51 2.37 -24.20
CA PRO A 75 -3.62 1.43 -24.10
C PRO A 75 -3.92 1.11 -22.64
N LEU A 76 -5.20 1.24 -22.27
CA LEU A 76 -5.69 1.15 -20.91
C LEU A 76 -7.12 0.60 -20.90
N GLY A 77 -7.41 -0.35 -20.00
CA GLY A 77 -8.77 -0.72 -19.62
C GLY A 77 -9.13 -0.22 -18.21
N LEU A 78 -10.39 -0.42 -17.80
CA LEU A 78 -10.86 -0.11 -16.45
C LEU A 78 -11.44 -1.36 -15.78
N GLU A 79 -11.17 -1.56 -14.50
CA GLU A 79 -11.79 -2.62 -13.70
C GLU A 79 -12.78 -2.03 -12.69
N ALA A 80 -13.93 -2.67 -12.59
CA ALA A 80 -14.96 -2.40 -11.59
C ALA A 80 -15.11 -3.63 -10.68
N GLY A 81 -15.05 -3.43 -9.37
CA GLY A 81 -15.26 -4.47 -8.35
C GLY A 81 -16.66 -4.47 -7.74
N SER A 82 -17.55 -3.58 -8.20
CA SER A 82 -18.93 -3.48 -7.72
C SER A 82 -19.85 -2.80 -8.74
N LYS A 83 -21.17 -2.95 -8.56
CA LYS A 83 -22.19 -2.28 -9.39
C LYS A 83 -22.01 -0.76 -9.48
N ALA A 84 -21.76 -0.10 -8.33
CA ALA A 84 -21.54 1.35 -8.28
C ALA A 84 -20.27 1.75 -9.04
N GLU A 85 -19.21 0.94 -8.93
CA GLU A 85 -17.98 1.15 -9.70
C GLU A 85 -18.21 0.95 -11.21
N LEU A 86 -19.00 -0.05 -11.62
CA LEU A 86 -19.34 -0.25 -13.03
C LEU A 86 -20.07 0.97 -13.61
N MET A 87 -21.02 1.55 -12.87
CA MET A 87 -21.70 2.78 -13.29
C MET A 87 -20.70 3.93 -13.49
N ALA A 88 -19.76 4.11 -12.56
CA ALA A 88 -18.72 5.12 -12.70
C ALA A 88 -17.79 4.86 -13.89
N VAL A 89 -17.40 3.60 -14.11
CA VAL A 89 -16.58 3.17 -15.25
C VAL A 89 -17.30 3.46 -16.58
N LEU A 90 -18.58 3.09 -16.71
CA LEU A 90 -19.37 3.37 -17.91
C LEU A 90 -19.53 4.87 -18.15
N ALA A 91 -19.75 5.65 -17.09
CA ALA A 91 -19.82 7.11 -17.19
C ALA A 91 -18.50 7.74 -17.68
N HIS A 92 -17.34 7.20 -17.28
CA HIS A 92 -16.04 7.67 -17.73
C HIS A 92 -15.63 7.14 -19.10
N ALA A 93 -16.00 5.91 -19.46
CA ALA A 93 -15.74 5.35 -20.78
C ALA A 93 -16.46 6.15 -21.88
N GLY A 94 -17.68 6.63 -21.57
CA GLY A 94 -18.48 7.44 -22.49
C GLY A 94 -18.76 6.68 -23.78
N MET A 95 -18.55 7.33 -24.93
CA MET A 95 -18.72 6.72 -26.26
C MET A 95 -17.46 6.00 -26.77
N THR A 96 -16.36 6.05 -26.00
CA THR A 96 -15.09 5.45 -26.40
C THR A 96 -15.15 3.94 -26.16
N ARG A 97 -14.77 3.16 -27.17
CA ARG A 97 -14.80 1.70 -27.09
C ARG A 97 -13.70 1.17 -26.15
N SER A 98 -13.96 1.18 -24.86
CA SER A 98 -13.02 0.77 -23.81
C SER A 98 -13.13 -0.71 -23.44
N VAL A 99 -12.03 -1.28 -22.93
CA VAL A 99 -12.02 -2.58 -22.24
C VAL A 99 -12.44 -2.37 -20.79
N ILE A 100 -13.43 -3.13 -20.34
CA ILE A 100 -13.95 -3.10 -18.98
C ILE A 100 -13.88 -4.52 -18.40
N VAL A 101 -13.31 -4.67 -17.22
CA VAL A 101 -13.28 -5.94 -16.47
C VAL A 101 -14.19 -5.82 -15.26
N CYS A 102 -15.15 -6.73 -15.11
CA CYS A 102 -16.14 -6.73 -14.04
C CYS A 102 -15.84 -7.84 -13.03
N ASN A 103 -15.30 -7.47 -11.88
CA ASN A 103 -15.05 -8.31 -10.72
C ASN A 103 -16.06 -8.04 -9.59
N GLY A 104 -15.94 -8.80 -8.50
CA GLY A 104 -16.72 -8.65 -7.29
C GLY A 104 -18.02 -9.46 -7.28
N TYR A 105 -18.83 -9.25 -6.24
CA TYR A 105 -20.13 -9.92 -6.12
C TYR A 105 -21.14 -9.33 -7.11
N LYS A 106 -21.75 -10.20 -7.92
CA LYS A 106 -22.64 -9.79 -9.01
C LYS A 106 -24.08 -10.22 -8.74
N ASP A 107 -24.94 -9.25 -8.49
CA ASP A 107 -26.39 -9.44 -8.53
C ASP A 107 -26.90 -9.37 -9.98
N ARG A 108 -28.18 -9.68 -10.19
CA ARG A 108 -28.81 -9.64 -11.51
C ARG A 108 -28.73 -8.26 -12.16
N GLU A 109 -28.83 -7.19 -11.39
CA GLU A 109 -28.74 -5.82 -11.89
C GLU A 109 -27.33 -5.48 -12.38
N TYR A 110 -26.28 -5.87 -11.65
CA TYR A 110 -24.89 -5.71 -12.09
C TYR A 110 -24.67 -6.48 -13.40
N ILE A 111 -25.07 -7.75 -13.48
CA ILE A 111 -24.94 -8.56 -14.71
C ILE A 111 -25.64 -7.88 -15.88
N ARG A 112 -26.88 -7.43 -15.69
CA ARG A 112 -27.65 -6.73 -16.73
C ARG A 112 -26.94 -5.46 -17.19
N LEU A 113 -26.42 -4.65 -16.26
CA LEU A 113 -25.68 -3.43 -16.59
C LEU A 113 -24.40 -3.72 -17.39
N ALA A 114 -23.66 -4.77 -17.04
CA ALA A 114 -22.47 -5.18 -17.76
C ALA A 114 -22.78 -5.63 -19.20
N LEU A 115 -23.86 -6.41 -19.38
CA LEU A 115 -24.33 -6.85 -20.70
C LEU A 115 -24.85 -5.68 -21.56
N ILE A 116 -25.51 -4.69 -20.95
CA ILE A 116 -25.87 -3.44 -21.63
C ILE A 116 -24.61 -2.70 -22.08
N GLY A 117 -23.56 -2.66 -21.25
CA GLY A 117 -22.26 -2.09 -21.62
C GLY A 117 -21.63 -2.76 -22.84
N GLU A 118 -21.65 -4.10 -22.93
CA GLU A 118 -21.21 -4.85 -24.13
C GLU A 118 -22.08 -4.47 -25.35
N LYS A 119 -23.40 -4.38 -25.17
CA LYS A 119 -24.34 -3.99 -26.24
C LYS A 119 -24.13 -2.56 -26.73
N MET A 120 -23.68 -1.65 -25.87
CA MET A 120 -23.28 -0.28 -26.23
C MET A 120 -21.96 -0.23 -27.01
N GLY A 121 -21.26 -1.36 -27.13
CA GLY A 121 -20.06 -1.52 -27.95
C GLY A 121 -18.78 -1.68 -27.15
N HIS A 122 -18.77 -1.46 -25.83
CA HIS A 122 -17.59 -1.71 -25.01
C HIS A 122 -17.19 -3.19 -25.05
N LYS A 123 -15.93 -3.50 -24.71
CA LYS A 123 -15.48 -4.89 -24.50
C LYS A 123 -15.55 -5.18 -23.01
N VAL A 124 -16.67 -5.69 -22.53
CA VAL A 124 -16.96 -5.94 -21.11
C VAL A 124 -16.74 -7.40 -20.78
N TYR A 125 -15.64 -7.70 -20.10
CA TYR A 125 -15.36 -9.02 -19.57
C TYR A 125 -16.07 -9.20 -18.22
N LEU A 126 -17.08 -10.06 -18.19
CA LEU A 126 -17.74 -10.45 -16.95
C LEU A 126 -17.01 -11.64 -16.33
N VAL A 127 -16.21 -11.41 -15.29
CA VAL A 127 -15.39 -12.44 -14.67
C VAL A 127 -16.23 -13.27 -13.71
N ILE A 128 -16.42 -14.55 -14.01
CA ILE A 128 -17.13 -15.49 -13.14
C ILE A 128 -16.27 -15.79 -11.92
N GLU A 129 -16.76 -15.39 -10.74
CA GLU A 129 -16.07 -15.58 -9.47
C GLU A 129 -16.81 -16.55 -8.54
N LYS A 130 -18.08 -16.87 -8.85
CA LYS A 130 -18.92 -17.85 -8.16
C LYS A 130 -19.74 -18.64 -9.16
N MET A 131 -19.89 -19.94 -8.94
CA MET A 131 -20.69 -20.80 -9.82
C MET A 131 -22.15 -20.37 -9.96
N THR A 132 -22.73 -19.74 -8.93
CA THR A 132 -24.11 -19.25 -9.00
C THR A 132 -24.30 -18.11 -10.01
N GLU A 133 -23.23 -17.44 -10.43
CA GLU A 133 -23.31 -16.30 -11.36
C GLU A 133 -23.65 -16.77 -12.78
N ILE A 134 -23.11 -17.90 -13.25
CA ILE A 134 -23.24 -18.31 -14.66
C ILE A 134 -24.70 -18.50 -15.09
N ALA A 135 -25.55 -19.05 -14.22
CA ALA A 135 -26.96 -19.23 -14.51
C ALA A 135 -27.67 -17.89 -14.77
N ILE A 136 -27.36 -16.87 -13.95
CA ILE A 136 -27.95 -15.53 -14.08
C ILE A 136 -27.42 -14.84 -15.34
N VAL A 137 -26.13 -14.99 -15.64
CA VAL A 137 -25.50 -14.44 -16.84
C VAL A 137 -26.17 -14.98 -18.10
N LEU A 138 -26.33 -16.31 -18.21
CA LEU A 138 -26.94 -16.93 -19.38
C LEU A 138 -28.40 -16.49 -19.56
N GLU A 139 -29.18 -16.46 -18.48
CA GLU A 139 -30.57 -16.01 -18.52
C GLU A 139 -30.70 -14.54 -18.97
N GLU A 140 -29.91 -13.63 -18.39
CA GLU A 140 -29.97 -12.20 -18.74
C GLU A 140 -29.37 -11.91 -20.12
N ALA A 141 -28.37 -12.67 -20.54
CA ALA A 141 -27.80 -12.59 -21.89
C ALA A 141 -28.83 -12.97 -22.97
N GLU A 142 -29.60 -14.04 -22.74
CA GLU A 142 -30.70 -14.44 -23.62
C GLU A 142 -31.80 -13.36 -23.66
N ARG A 143 -32.21 -12.83 -22.50
CA ARG A 143 -33.22 -11.77 -22.39
C ARG A 143 -32.82 -10.48 -23.12
N LEU A 144 -31.55 -10.09 -23.04
CA LEU A 144 -31.04 -8.89 -23.69
C LEU A 144 -30.63 -9.11 -25.15
N ASN A 145 -30.62 -10.37 -25.60
CA ASN A 145 -30.08 -10.82 -26.87
C ASN A 145 -28.64 -10.31 -27.09
N VAL A 146 -27.76 -10.64 -26.13
CA VAL A 146 -26.33 -10.27 -26.15
C VAL A 146 -25.50 -11.53 -26.00
N VAL A 147 -24.45 -11.69 -26.79
CA VAL A 147 -23.46 -12.75 -26.58
C VAL A 147 -22.53 -12.30 -25.44
N PRO A 148 -22.53 -12.97 -24.28
CA PRO A 148 -21.75 -12.51 -23.14
C PRO A 148 -20.27 -12.78 -23.37
N ARG A 149 -19.42 -11.81 -23.03
CA ARG A 149 -17.97 -11.98 -22.96
C ARG A 149 -17.57 -12.30 -21.53
N LEU A 150 -17.05 -13.51 -21.31
CA LEU A 150 -16.80 -14.06 -19.98
C LEU A 150 -15.31 -14.14 -19.69
N GLY A 151 -15.00 -13.89 -18.43
CA GLY A 151 -13.74 -14.33 -17.82
C GLY A 151 -14.02 -15.40 -16.76
N VAL A 152 -13.00 -16.14 -16.37
CA VAL A 152 -13.05 -17.05 -15.22
C VAL A 152 -11.95 -16.70 -14.24
N ARG A 153 -12.31 -16.50 -12.97
CA ARG A 153 -11.33 -16.35 -11.91
C ARG A 153 -11.01 -17.70 -11.29
N ALA A 154 -9.82 -18.23 -11.51
CA ALA A 154 -9.37 -19.48 -10.90
C ALA A 154 -8.81 -19.23 -9.49
N ARG A 155 -9.10 -20.14 -8.54
CA ARG A 155 -8.40 -20.17 -7.25
C ARG A 155 -7.08 -20.93 -7.41
N LEU A 156 -6.03 -20.34 -6.85
CA LEU A 156 -4.69 -20.91 -6.85
C LEU A 156 -4.43 -21.61 -5.51
N ALA A 157 -3.73 -22.73 -5.57
CA ALA A 157 -3.17 -23.41 -4.40
C ALA A 157 -1.96 -22.64 -3.87
N SER A 158 -1.16 -22.03 -4.76
CA SER A 158 -0.06 -21.15 -4.37
C SER A 158 -0.59 -19.86 -3.74
N GLN A 159 0.06 -19.44 -2.66
CA GLN A 159 -0.37 -18.28 -1.86
C GLN A 159 0.74 -17.23 -1.78
N GLY A 160 0.33 -15.95 -1.79
CA GLY A 160 1.18 -14.84 -1.39
C GLY A 160 1.35 -14.78 0.13
N SER A 161 2.56 -14.48 0.58
CA SER A 161 2.84 -14.21 1.99
C SER A 161 2.46 -12.77 2.37
N GLY A 162 1.97 -12.56 3.61
CA GLY A 162 1.78 -11.22 4.19
C GLY A 162 0.34 -10.82 4.55
N LYS A 163 0.15 -9.55 4.95
CA LYS A 163 -1.11 -9.03 5.52
C LYS A 163 -2.33 -9.14 4.60
N TRP A 164 -2.13 -9.29 3.30
CA TRP A 164 -3.19 -9.30 2.27
C TRP A 164 -3.49 -10.70 1.72
N GLN A 165 -2.95 -11.75 2.34
CA GLN A 165 -3.12 -13.14 1.93
C GLN A 165 -4.60 -13.55 1.77
N SER A 166 -5.52 -13.01 2.58
CA SER A 166 -6.95 -13.35 2.50
C SER A 166 -7.66 -12.89 1.21
N SER A 167 -7.02 -12.04 0.41
CA SER A 167 -7.54 -11.59 -0.88
C SER A 167 -7.19 -12.50 -2.06
N GLY A 168 -6.23 -13.42 -1.89
CA GLY A 168 -5.77 -14.38 -2.90
C GLY A 168 -5.72 -15.82 -2.39
N GLY A 169 -5.40 -16.76 -3.29
CA GLY A 169 -5.22 -18.18 -2.97
C GLY A 169 -6.49 -18.94 -2.54
N GLU A 170 -6.29 -20.15 -2.02
CA GLU A 170 -7.35 -21.12 -1.67
C GLU A 170 -8.41 -20.57 -0.69
N LYS A 171 -7.99 -19.75 0.28
CA LYS A 171 -8.89 -19.14 1.30
C LYS A 171 -9.62 -17.90 0.79
N SER A 172 -9.44 -17.52 -0.47
CA SER A 172 -10.11 -16.36 -1.05
C SER A 172 -11.63 -16.56 -1.09
N LYS A 173 -12.36 -15.46 -0.84
CA LYS A 173 -13.84 -15.43 -0.93
C LYS A 173 -14.36 -15.49 -2.38
N PHE A 174 -13.46 -15.30 -3.34
CA PHE A 174 -13.75 -15.19 -4.77
C PHE A 174 -12.90 -16.16 -5.58
N GLY A 175 -13.40 -16.51 -6.76
CA GLY A 175 -12.79 -17.46 -7.67
C GLY A 175 -13.39 -18.86 -7.54
N LEU A 176 -13.21 -19.64 -8.59
CA LEU A 176 -13.67 -21.00 -8.74
C LEU A 176 -12.56 -21.98 -8.37
N ALA A 177 -12.92 -23.03 -7.62
CA ALA A 177 -12.04 -24.18 -7.44
C ALA A 177 -11.89 -24.95 -8.77
N ALA A 178 -10.85 -25.79 -8.89
CA ALA A 178 -10.56 -26.52 -10.14
C ALA A 178 -11.76 -27.33 -10.67
N ASN A 179 -12.49 -28.03 -9.78
CA ASN A 179 -13.71 -28.75 -10.15
C ASN A 179 -14.83 -27.83 -10.66
N GLN A 180 -14.97 -26.63 -10.09
CA GLN A 180 -15.94 -25.64 -10.52
C GLN A 180 -15.57 -25.03 -11.88
N VAL A 181 -14.28 -24.86 -12.16
CA VAL A 181 -13.81 -24.43 -13.49
C VAL A 181 -14.20 -25.48 -14.55
N LEU A 182 -13.98 -26.77 -14.27
CA LEU A 182 -14.41 -27.85 -15.18
C LEU A 182 -15.93 -27.87 -15.39
N GLN A 183 -16.70 -27.68 -14.31
CA GLN A 183 -18.16 -27.58 -14.40
C GLN A 183 -18.61 -26.38 -15.25
N LEU A 184 -17.96 -25.21 -15.11
CA LEU A 184 -18.25 -24.03 -15.92
C LEU A 184 -18.01 -24.29 -17.40
N VAL A 185 -16.90 -24.96 -17.74
CA VAL A 185 -16.58 -25.36 -19.11
C VAL A 185 -17.67 -26.30 -19.65
N GLU A 186 -18.08 -27.32 -18.88
CA GLU A 186 -19.12 -28.25 -19.33
C GLU A 186 -20.48 -27.56 -19.57
N ILE A 187 -20.92 -26.72 -18.62
CA ILE A 187 -22.17 -25.94 -18.76
C ILE A 187 -22.15 -25.10 -20.05
N LEU A 188 -21.02 -24.48 -20.37
CA LEU A 188 -20.88 -23.65 -21.57
C LEU A 188 -20.72 -24.49 -22.85
N ARG A 189 -20.16 -25.70 -22.75
CA ARG A 189 -20.09 -26.68 -23.85
C ARG A 189 -21.48 -27.17 -24.23
N GLU A 190 -22.29 -27.60 -23.27
CA GLU A 190 -23.67 -28.06 -23.48
C GLU A 190 -24.54 -26.97 -24.14
N ARG A 191 -24.25 -25.69 -23.82
CA ARG A 191 -24.95 -24.53 -24.38
C ARG A 191 -24.37 -24.03 -25.71
N GLY A 192 -23.30 -24.64 -26.23
CA GLY A 192 -22.62 -24.19 -27.45
C GLY A 192 -21.99 -22.78 -27.33
N ARG A 193 -21.54 -22.41 -26.12
CA ARG A 193 -21.04 -21.07 -25.77
C ARG A 193 -19.61 -21.07 -25.22
N LEU A 194 -18.81 -22.10 -25.50
CA LEU A 194 -17.40 -22.16 -25.03
C LEU A 194 -16.58 -20.93 -25.44
N ASP A 195 -16.80 -20.40 -26.64
CA ASP A 195 -16.11 -19.21 -27.16
C ASP A 195 -16.41 -17.92 -26.37
N SER A 196 -17.40 -17.96 -25.47
CA SER A 196 -17.70 -16.84 -24.57
C SER A 196 -16.61 -16.67 -23.51
N ILE A 197 -15.94 -17.75 -23.08
CA ILE A 197 -14.83 -17.67 -22.12
C ILE A 197 -13.57 -17.23 -22.85
N GLN A 198 -13.13 -16.00 -22.60
CA GLN A 198 -12.02 -15.39 -23.32
C GLN A 198 -10.92 -14.84 -22.41
N LEU A 199 -11.17 -14.79 -21.09
CA LEU A 199 -10.24 -14.22 -20.12
C LEU A 199 -10.04 -15.18 -18.93
N LEU A 200 -8.78 -15.50 -18.64
CA LEU A 200 -8.40 -16.17 -17.41
C LEU A 200 -7.88 -15.13 -16.42
N HIS A 201 -8.50 -15.02 -15.25
CA HIS A 201 -8.15 -14.07 -14.20
C HIS A 201 -7.63 -14.79 -12.96
N PHE A 202 -6.65 -14.20 -12.31
CA PHE A 202 -6.24 -14.56 -10.96
C PHE A 202 -5.81 -13.33 -10.17
N HIS A 203 -5.83 -13.44 -8.84
CA HIS A 203 -5.46 -12.35 -7.97
C HIS A 203 -4.68 -12.87 -6.78
N LEU A 204 -3.38 -12.55 -6.74
CA LEU A 204 -2.48 -12.95 -5.66
C LEU A 204 -2.65 -12.09 -4.39
N GLY A 205 -3.22 -10.89 -4.55
CA GLY A 205 -3.43 -9.91 -3.50
C GLY A 205 -2.82 -8.55 -3.84
N SER A 206 -2.85 -7.62 -2.90
CA SER A 206 -2.23 -6.29 -3.03
C SER A 206 -0.89 -6.25 -2.31
N GLN A 207 0.06 -5.46 -2.83
CA GLN A 207 1.37 -5.22 -2.21
C GLN A 207 2.14 -6.53 -1.98
N MET A 208 2.39 -7.27 -3.06
CA MET A 208 3.22 -8.48 -3.01
C MET A 208 4.67 -8.04 -2.74
N ALA A 209 5.20 -8.33 -1.56
CA ALA A 209 6.55 -7.91 -1.15
C ALA A 209 7.66 -8.76 -1.77
N ASN A 210 7.35 -10.02 -2.11
CA ASN A 210 8.29 -11.03 -2.60
C ASN A 210 8.01 -11.41 -4.05
N ILE A 211 9.02 -11.31 -4.92
CA ILE A 211 8.90 -11.70 -6.33
C ILE A 211 8.62 -13.19 -6.53
N ARG A 212 9.12 -14.05 -5.64
CA ARG A 212 8.93 -15.52 -5.76
C ARG A 212 7.46 -15.92 -5.64
N ASP A 213 6.70 -15.20 -4.82
CA ASP A 213 5.26 -15.45 -4.64
C ASP A 213 4.51 -15.14 -5.94
N ILE A 214 4.92 -14.06 -6.64
CA ILE A 214 4.38 -13.68 -7.96
C ILE A 214 4.74 -14.75 -9.00
N ALA A 215 6.01 -15.12 -9.09
CA ALA A 215 6.49 -16.12 -10.04
C ALA A 215 5.82 -17.50 -9.83
N THR A 216 5.54 -17.87 -8.58
CA THR A 216 4.85 -19.14 -8.27
C THR A 216 3.39 -19.07 -8.67
N GLY A 217 2.70 -17.98 -8.35
CA GLY A 217 1.31 -17.76 -8.75
C GLY A 217 1.11 -17.77 -10.25
N VAL A 218 1.94 -17.04 -10.99
CA VAL A 218 1.84 -16.96 -12.46
C VAL A 218 2.12 -18.31 -13.12
N ARG A 219 3.11 -19.08 -12.63
CA ARG A 219 3.39 -20.43 -13.15
C ARG A 219 2.20 -21.38 -12.99
N GLU A 220 1.55 -21.36 -11.82
CA GLU A 220 0.34 -22.14 -11.61
C GLU A 220 -0.79 -21.69 -12.54
N SER A 221 -1.01 -20.38 -12.67
CA SER A 221 -2.04 -19.84 -13.56
C SER A 221 -1.77 -20.13 -15.04
N ALA A 222 -0.50 -20.14 -15.47
CA ALA A 222 -0.12 -20.52 -16.82
C ALA A 222 -0.47 -21.99 -17.13
N ARG A 223 -0.41 -22.88 -16.12
CA ARG A 223 -0.93 -24.25 -16.26
C ARG A 223 -2.44 -24.28 -16.43
N PHE A 224 -3.21 -23.46 -15.72
CA PHE A 224 -4.65 -23.33 -15.97
C PHE A 224 -4.96 -22.88 -17.39
N TYR A 225 -4.19 -21.95 -17.95
CA TYR A 225 -4.33 -21.52 -19.35
C TYR A 225 -4.13 -22.70 -20.32
N VAL A 226 -3.06 -23.47 -20.14
CA VAL A 226 -2.76 -24.66 -20.95
C VAL A 226 -3.88 -25.70 -20.86
N GLU A 227 -4.30 -26.05 -19.65
CA GLU A 227 -5.33 -27.08 -19.46
C GLU A 227 -6.71 -26.64 -19.99
N LEU A 228 -7.06 -25.35 -19.88
CA LEU A 228 -8.29 -24.83 -20.48
C LEU A 228 -8.26 -24.86 -22.02
N HIS A 229 -7.11 -24.60 -22.63
CA HIS A 229 -6.93 -24.77 -24.08
C HIS A 229 -7.12 -26.23 -24.52
N LYS A 230 -6.60 -27.20 -23.75
CA LYS A 230 -6.82 -28.64 -24.01
C LYS A 230 -8.28 -29.04 -23.95
N LEU A 231 -9.09 -28.33 -23.15
CA LEU A 231 -10.54 -28.51 -23.07
C LEU A 231 -11.31 -27.82 -24.21
N GLY A 232 -10.61 -27.17 -25.14
CA GLY A 232 -11.18 -26.47 -26.29
C GLY A 232 -11.60 -25.02 -26.00
N VAL A 233 -11.22 -24.45 -24.86
CA VAL A 233 -11.53 -23.05 -24.53
C VAL A 233 -10.47 -22.14 -25.16
N ASN A 234 -10.91 -21.15 -25.93
CA ASN A 234 -10.02 -20.19 -26.58
C ASN A 234 -9.80 -18.94 -25.70
N ILE A 235 -8.85 -19.02 -24.76
CA ILE A 235 -8.53 -17.90 -23.87
C ILE A 235 -7.63 -16.91 -24.60
N GLN A 236 -8.09 -15.66 -24.73
CA GLN A 236 -7.37 -14.60 -25.43
C GLN A 236 -6.65 -13.67 -24.47
N CYS A 237 -7.10 -13.59 -23.23
CA CYS A 237 -6.58 -12.69 -22.21
C CYS A 237 -6.12 -13.46 -20.97
N PHE A 238 -4.88 -13.20 -20.54
CA PHE A 238 -4.29 -13.72 -19.33
C PHE A 238 -4.10 -12.57 -18.34
N ASP A 239 -5.04 -12.45 -17.41
CA ASP A 239 -5.10 -11.38 -16.43
C ASP A 239 -4.52 -11.82 -15.08
N VAL A 240 -3.37 -11.25 -14.75
CA VAL A 240 -2.63 -11.56 -13.52
C VAL A 240 -3.14 -10.81 -12.30
N GLY A 241 -4.15 -9.96 -12.49
CA GLY A 241 -4.67 -9.08 -11.47
C GLY A 241 -3.63 -8.06 -11.00
N GLY A 242 -3.74 -7.63 -9.74
CA GLY A 242 -2.87 -6.63 -9.14
C GLY A 242 -1.58 -7.24 -8.57
N GLY A 243 -1.17 -6.72 -7.42
CA GLY A 243 -0.06 -7.28 -6.65
C GLY A 243 1.28 -6.57 -6.85
N LEU A 244 1.50 -5.88 -7.98
CA LEU A 244 2.68 -5.03 -8.16
C LEU A 244 2.79 -4.01 -7.01
N GLY A 245 3.79 -4.21 -6.16
CA GLY A 245 3.98 -3.44 -4.95
C GLY A 245 4.72 -2.14 -5.16
N VAL A 246 4.68 -1.30 -4.14
CA VAL A 246 5.38 0.00 -4.09
C VAL A 246 6.32 0.01 -2.91
N ASP A 247 7.56 0.44 -3.13
CA ASP A 247 8.52 0.63 -2.05
C ASP A 247 8.25 1.96 -1.32
N TYR A 248 7.52 1.90 -0.21
CA TYR A 248 7.20 3.07 0.61
C TYR A 248 8.34 3.42 1.59
N GLU A 249 9.22 2.47 1.90
CA GLU A 249 10.32 2.65 2.86
C GLU A 249 11.61 3.13 2.18
N GLY A 250 11.75 2.88 0.87
CA GLY A 250 12.97 3.15 0.10
C GLY A 250 14.08 2.14 0.36
N THR A 251 13.78 0.99 0.96
CA THR A 251 14.77 0.00 1.40
C THR A 251 14.96 -1.14 0.40
N ARG A 252 14.07 -1.29 -0.57
CA ARG A 252 14.00 -2.44 -1.49
C ARG A 252 14.15 -3.80 -0.80
N SER A 253 13.50 -3.93 0.37
CA SER A 253 13.50 -5.14 1.18
C SER A 253 12.18 -5.89 1.08
N GLN A 254 12.17 -7.14 1.55
CA GLN A 254 10.97 -7.95 1.72
C GLN A 254 10.22 -7.58 3.02
N SER A 255 9.88 -6.31 3.18
CA SER A 255 9.11 -5.80 4.32
C SER A 255 7.65 -5.55 3.94
N ASP A 256 6.75 -5.43 4.92
CA ASP A 256 5.31 -5.19 4.70
C ASP A 256 5.01 -3.94 3.84
N CYS A 257 5.89 -2.95 3.86
CA CYS A 257 5.73 -1.66 3.17
C CYS A 257 6.81 -1.43 2.11
N SER A 258 7.50 -2.49 1.70
CA SER A 258 8.54 -2.49 0.67
C SER A 258 8.31 -3.64 -0.32
N VAL A 259 9.14 -3.70 -1.36
CA VAL A 259 9.23 -4.82 -2.30
C VAL A 259 10.69 -5.19 -2.53
N ASN A 260 10.99 -6.46 -2.77
CA ASN A 260 12.34 -6.93 -3.08
C ASN A 260 12.66 -7.00 -4.59
N TYR A 261 11.82 -6.39 -5.44
CA TYR A 261 11.95 -6.47 -6.90
C TYR A 261 11.74 -5.14 -7.61
N GLY A 262 12.28 -5.06 -8.82
CA GLY A 262 12.08 -3.95 -9.74
C GLY A 262 10.88 -4.14 -10.69
N LEU A 263 10.49 -3.07 -11.38
CA LEU A 263 9.40 -3.12 -12.36
C LEU A 263 9.71 -4.05 -13.55
N ASN A 264 10.95 -4.04 -14.06
CA ASN A 264 11.36 -4.92 -15.16
C ASN A 264 11.38 -6.39 -14.72
N GLU A 265 11.83 -6.67 -13.50
CA GLU A 265 11.87 -8.02 -12.96
C GLU A 265 10.45 -8.59 -12.79
N TYR A 266 9.51 -7.77 -12.30
CA TYR A 266 8.09 -8.13 -12.27
C TYR A 266 7.54 -8.47 -13.66
N ALA A 267 7.80 -7.60 -14.66
CA ALA A 267 7.34 -7.83 -16.03
C ALA A 267 7.95 -9.10 -16.65
N ASN A 268 9.26 -9.32 -16.45
CA ASN A 268 9.96 -10.51 -16.95
C ASN A 268 9.38 -11.79 -16.34
N ASN A 269 9.20 -11.84 -15.01
CA ASN A 269 8.64 -13.02 -14.35
C ASN A 269 7.25 -13.39 -14.85
N ILE A 270 6.42 -12.40 -15.21
CA ILE A 270 5.10 -12.66 -15.79
C ILE A 270 5.22 -13.17 -17.22
N ILE A 271 5.88 -12.42 -18.10
CA ILE A 271 5.97 -12.74 -19.53
C ILE A 271 6.64 -14.10 -19.75
N TRP A 272 7.74 -14.37 -19.04
CA TRP A 272 8.49 -15.61 -19.23
C TRP A 272 7.69 -16.81 -18.74
N ALA A 273 7.01 -16.70 -17.59
CA ALA A 273 6.22 -17.81 -17.05
C ALA A 273 5.06 -18.23 -17.97
N ILE A 274 4.34 -17.27 -18.56
CA ILE A 274 3.28 -17.59 -19.53
C ILE A 274 3.86 -17.97 -20.91
N GLY A 275 4.95 -17.33 -21.33
CA GLY A 275 5.64 -17.65 -22.58
C GLY A 275 6.13 -19.08 -22.60
N ASP A 276 6.88 -19.50 -21.58
CA ASP A 276 7.47 -20.84 -21.50
C ASP A 276 6.38 -21.92 -21.51
N ALA A 277 5.27 -21.67 -20.80
CA ALA A 277 4.12 -22.56 -20.80
C ALA A 277 3.40 -22.63 -22.17
N CYS A 278 3.41 -21.55 -22.94
CA CYS A 278 2.85 -21.55 -24.29
C CYS A 278 3.75 -22.32 -25.26
N GLU A 279 5.05 -22.05 -25.25
CA GLU A 279 6.03 -22.70 -26.14
C GLU A 279 6.12 -24.22 -25.86
N GLU A 280 6.13 -24.64 -24.59
CA GLU A 280 6.15 -26.06 -24.21
C GLU A 280 4.95 -26.84 -24.76
N HIS A 281 3.77 -26.21 -24.88
CA HIS A 281 2.53 -26.85 -25.31
C HIS A 281 2.09 -26.45 -26.73
N GLY A 282 2.92 -25.69 -27.47
CA GLY A 282 2.61 -25.22 -28.82
C GLY A 282 1.36 -24.34 -28.90
N LEU A 283 1.09 -23.54 -27.87
CA LEU A 283 -0.09 -22.67 -27.75
C LEU A 283 0.21 -21.23 -28.18
N PRO A 284 -0.81 -20.47 -28.63
CA PRO A 284 -0.63 -19.05 -28.92
C PRO A 284 -0.35 -18.27 -27.63
N HIS A 285 0.40 -17.17 -27.76
CA HIS A 285 0.65 -16.23 -26.68
C HIS A 285 -0.59 -15.35 -26.41
N PRO A 286 -1.25 -15.45 -25.23
CA PRO A 286 -2.40 -14.63 -24.92
C PRO A 286 -2.01 -13.16 -24.70
N THR A 287 -2.99 -12.26 -24.76
CA THR A 287 -2.81 -10.87 -24.34
C THR A 287 -2.68 -10.83 -22.82
N VAL A 288 -1.58 -10.27 -22.31
CA VAL A 288 -1.34 -10.16 -20.87
C VAL A 288 -1.99 -8.89 -20.33
N ILE A 289 -2.74 -9.02 -19.24
CA ILE A 289 -3.37 -7.92 -18.51
C ILE A 289 -2.81 -7.88 -17.10
N THR A 290 -2.55 -6.68 -16.59
CA THR A 290 -2.32 -6.47 -15.14
C THR A 290 -3.23 -5.38 -14.59
N GLU A 291 -3.70 -5.56 -13.35
CA GLU A 291 -4.55 -4.63 -12.62
C GLU A 291 -3.75 -3.78 -11.61
N SER A 292 -2.64 -3.20 -12.04
CA SER A 292 -1.63 -2.58 -11.17
C SER A 292 -1.99 -1.17 -10.64
N GLY A 293 -3.18 -1.00 -10.06
CA GLY A 293 -3.71 0.31 -9.66
C GLY A 293 -2.88 1.06 -8.61
N ARG A 294 -2.34 0.36 -7.59
CA ARG A 294 -1.45 0.96 -6.57
C ARG A 294 -0.17 1.50 -7.19
N ALA A 295 0.46 0.73 -8.05
CA ALA A 295 1.73 1.08 -8.69
C ALA A 295 1.62 2.32 -9.58
N VAL A 296 0.43 2.56 -10.14
CA VAL A 296 0.11 3.76 -10.92
C VAL A 296 -0.14 4.98 -10.02
N THR A 297 -0.92 4.82 -8.95
CA THR A 297 -1.44 5.96 -8.17
C THR A 297 -0.62 6.35 -6.94
N ALA A 298 0.26 5.51 -6.41
CA ALA A 298 0.87 5.76 -5.10
C ALA A 298 1.61 7.10 -4.96
N HIS A 299 2.31 7.56 -6.01
CA HIS A 299 3.22 8.71 -5.94
C HIS A 299 2.62 10.02 -6.47
N HIS A 300 1.43 9.99 -7.07
CA HIS A 300 0.92 11.16 -7.80
C HIS A 300 0.40 12.27 -6.88
N THR A 301 0.28 12.01 -5.58
CA THR A 301 -0.38 12.91 -4.63
C THR A 301 0.48 13.12 -3.39
N VAL A 302 0.58 14.38 -2.95
CA VAL A 302 1.31 14.79 -1.74
C VAL A 302 0.37 15.57 -0.83
N LEU A 303 0.25 15.10 0.42
CA LEU A 303 -0.45 15.81 1.49
C LEU A 303 0.51 16.81 2.12
N VAL A 304 0.14 18.10 2.09
CA VAL A 304 0.88 19.19 2.73
C VAL A 304 0.06 19.79 3.86
N SER A 305 0.72 20.03 4.99
CA SER A 305 0.14 20.64 6.18
C SER A 305 1.20 21.45 6.92
N ASN A 306 0.74 22.42 7.71
CA ASN A 306 1.59 23.23 8.57
C ASN A 306 1.72 22.61 9.97
N ILE A 307 2.80 22.99 10.64
CA ILE A 307 3.00 22.74 12.07
C ILE A 307 2.29 23.87 12.81
N ILE A 308 1.22 23.55 13.54
CA ILE A 308 0.43 24.54 14.31
C ILE A 308 1.00 24.78 15.71
N GLY A 309 1.74 23.79 16.23
CA GLY A 309 2.29 23.85 17.58
C GLY A 309 3.52 22.97 17.68
N VAL A 310 4.45 23.41 18.52
CA VAL A 310 5.65 22.64 18.84
C VAL A 310 5.82 22.64 20.35
N GLU A 311 5.74 21.46 20.94
CA GLU A 311 6.19 21.26 22.31
C GLU A 311 7.64 20.78 22.27
N ARG A 312 8.48 21.47 23.05
CA ARG A 312 9.88 21.11 23.26
C ARG A 312 10.08 20.95 24.74
N SER A 313 10.80 19.91 25.14
CA SER A 313 11.39 19.88 26.48
C SER A 313 12.40 21.04 26.56
N GLY A 314 12.04 22.12 27.26
CA GLY A 314 12.95 23.25 27.50
C GLY A 314 14.10 22.84 28.43
N ASN A 315 15.25 23.50 28.28
CA ASN A 315 16.29 23.48 29.32
C ASN A 315 16.00 24.69 30.21
N HIS A 316 15.34 24.46 31.35
CA HIS A 316 15.01 25.52 32.29
C HIS A 316 16.13 25.62 33.32
N ARG A 317 16.72 26.81 33.48
CA ARG A 317 17.62 27.06 34.60
C ARG A 317 16.83 26.86 35.89
N SER A 318 17.17 25.81 36.60
CA SER A 318 16.60 25.50 37.89
C SER A 318 17.22 26.44 38.92
N ASP A 319 16.44 27.35 39.47
CA ASP A 319 16.91 28.24 40.55
C ASP A 319 17.09 27.44 41.84
N ALA A 320 18.26 27.60 42.46
CA ALA A 320 18.64 26.89 43.67
C ALA A 320 17.85 27.40 44.88
N SER A 321 16.69 26.81 45.19
CA SER A 321 16.06 26.93 46.52
C SER A 321 16.45 25.76 47.44
N ALA A 322 17.66 25.22 47.24
CA ALA A 322 18.17 23.97 47.81
C ALA A 322 18.53 24.02 49.31
N ARG A 323 17.82 24.78 50.15
CA ARG A 323 18.04 24.77 51.62
C ARG A 323 16.96 24.05 52.42
N ARG A 324 15.83 23.65 51.82
CA ARG A 324 14.73 22.93 52.50
C ARG A 324 14.08 21.81 51.67
N CYS A 325 14.78 21.24 50.69
CA CYS A 325 14.23 20.14 49.87
C CYS A 325 14.52 18.75 50.47
N PRO A 326 13.68 17.74 50.19
CA PRO A 326 13.95 16.33 50.51
C PRO A 326 15.28 15.83 49.92
N ARG A 327 15.91 14.85 50.59
CA ARG A 327 17.23 14.30 50.20
C ARG A 327 17.29 13.77 48.76
N SER A 328 16.20 13.18 48.26
CA SER A 328 16.11 12.66 46.89
C SER A 328 16.31 13.76 45.84
N LEU A 329 15.67 14.91 46.04
CA LEU A 329 15.80 16.09 45.17
C LEU A 329 17.17 16.75 45.30
N GLN A 330 17.70 16.82 46.52
CA GLN A 330 19.04 17.35 46.77
C GLN A 330 20.11 16.53 46.04
N SER A 331 20.00 15.19 46.08
CA SER A 331 20.92 14.29 45.37
C SER A 331 20.85 14.47 43.84
N MET A 332 19.65 14.66 43.28
CA MET A 332 19.48 14.98 41.85
C MET A 332 20.14 16.31 41.49
N TRP A 333 19.96 17.34 42.32
CA TRP A 333 20.58 18.64 42.11
C TRP A 333 22.11 18.58 42.17
N GLU A 334 22.67 17.92 43.19
CA GLU A 334 24.12 17.78 43.35
C GLU A 334 24.75 17.05 42.17
N THR A 335 24.07 16.03 41.64
CA THR A 335 24.49 15.30 40.43
C THR A 335 24.53 16.21 39.20
N LEU A 336 23.56 17.12 39.04
CA LEU A 336 23.55 18.09 37.94
C LEU A 336 24.58 19.22 38.13
N ALA A 337 24.78 19.68 39.38
CA ALA A 337 25.69 20.76 39.72
C ALA A 337 27.18 20.35 39.76
N GLY A 338 27.46 19.04 39.85
CA GLY A 338 28.81 18.48 39.87
C GLY A 338 29.60 18.84 38.60
N LYS A 339 30.59 19.73 38.74
CA LYS A 339 31.51 20.10 37.64
C LYS A 339 32.51 18.97 37.38
N CYS A 340 32.35 18.21 36.30
CA CYS A 340 33.37 17.27 35.82
C CYS A 340 34.17 17.83 34.63
N THR A 341 35.49 17.55 34.61
CA THR A 341 36.41 17.84 33.50
C THR A 341 36.12 16.95 32.27
N SER A 342 36.48 17.44 31.08
CA SER A 342 35.82 17.17 29.79
C SER A 342 35.62 15.70 29.35
N ARG A 343 36.49 14.76 29.72
CA ARG A 343 36.38 13.34 29.29
C ARG A 343 35.64 12.45 30.30
N ALA A 344 35.68 12.79 31.59
CA ALA A 344 34.92 12.09 32.64
C ALA A 344 33.45 12.54 32.68
N ARG A 345 33.13 13.70 32.10
CA ARG A 345 31.79 14.30 32.10
C ARG A 345 30.74 13.42 31.41
N ALA A 346 31.03 12.81 30.25
CA ALA A 346 30.06 11.96 29.56
C ALA A 346 29.62 10.73 30.39
N VAL A 347 30.60 10.00 30.93
CA VAL A 347 30.37 8.80 31.76
C VAL A 347 29.70 9.17 33.09
N HIS A 348 30.15 10.27 33.71
CA HIS A 348 29.55 10.79 34.94
C HIS A 348 28.10 11.26 34.72
N CYS A 349 27.82 11.98 33.64
CA CYS A 349 26.47 12.46 33.31
C CYS A 349 25.52 11.31 32.95
N ALA A 350 25.98 10.22 32.33
CA ALA A 350 25.11 9.08 32.03
C ALA A 350 24.82 8.19 33.23
N ASN A 351 25.83 7.95 34.08
CA ASN A 351 25.61 7.30 35.37
C ASN A 351 24.68 8.17 36.23
N GLY A 352 24.91 9.48 36.25
CA GLY A 352 24.06 10.47 36.90
C GLY A 352 22.63 10.48 36.36
N CYS A 353 22.43 10.36 35.05
CA CYS A 353 21.10 10.29 34.44
C CYS A 353 20.38 8.97 34.79
N THR A 354 21.12 7.87 34.95
CA THR A 354 20.56 6.60 35.41
C THR A 354 20.10 6.71 36.85
N THR A 355 20.95 7.23 37.75
CA THR A 355 20.59 7.50 39.15
C THR A 355 19.39 8.46 39.26
N ALA A 356 19.41 9.55 38.51
CA ALA A 356 18.33 10.53 38.47
C ALA A 356 17.00 9.94 37.97
N ARG A 357 17.04 8.91 37.12
CA ARG A 357 15.84 8.18 36.68
C ARG A 357 15.20 7.40 37.83
N TRP A 358 16.01 6.75 38.67
CA TRP A 358 15.53 6.05 39.86
C TRP A 358 14.96 7.05 40.88
N SER A 359 15.70 8.13 41.16
CA SER A 359 15.21 9.19 42.06
C SER A 359 13.92 9.84 41.56
N LEU A 360 13.77 10.05 40.25
CA LEU A 360 12.53 10.56 39.67
C LEU A 360 11.37 9.57 39.86
N HIS A 361 11.61 8.27 39.71
CA HIS A 361 10.60 7.24 39.95
C HIS A 361 10.13 7.25 41.41
N ASP A 362 11.06 7.30 42.37
CA ASP A 362 10.74 7.37 43.80
C ASP A 362 9.93 8.62 44.15
N ILE A 363 10.25 9.76 43.53
CA ILE A 363 9.49 11.01 43.69
C ILE A 363 8.09 10.89 43.07
N HIS A 364 7.92 10.21 41.93
CA HIS A 364 6.60 9.95 41.33
C HIS A 364 5.74 9.02 42.19
N VAL A 365 6.33 7.98 42.77
CA VAL A 365 5.66 7.08 43.70
C VAL A 365 5.27 7.84 44.97
N GLY A 366 6.21 8.58 45.57
CA GLY A 366 5.95 9.37 46.77
C GLY A 366 4.93 10.50 46.56
N TYR A 367 4.91 11.14 45.38
CA TYR A 367 3.88 12.12 45.02
C TYR A 367 2.49 11.48 45.01
N SER A 368 2.36 10.28 44.46
CA SER A 368 1.10 9.53 44.42
C SER A 368 0.61 9.15 45.83
N SER A 369 1.54 8.93 46.75
CA SER A 369 1.27 8.64 48.17
C SER A 369 1.09 9.90 49.05
N GLY A 370 1.20 11.11 48.48
CA GLY A 370 1.05 12.38 49.20
C GLY A 370 2.31 12.87 49.95
N THR A 371 3.46 12.23 49.75
CA THR A 371 4.75 12.55 50.41
C THR A 371 5.46 13.76 49.78
N PHE A 372 5.21 14.01 48.48
CA PHE A 372 5.80 15.13 47.75
C PHE A 372 4.72 16.07 47.22
N SER A 373 5.01 17.37 47.24
CA SER A 373 4.19 18.41 46.63
C SER A 373 4.32 18.42 45.10
N LEU A 374 3.38 19.10 44.43
CA LEU A 374 3.43 19.31 42.98
C LEU A 374 4.68 20.11 42.56
N GLN A 375 5.10 21.07 43.38
CA GLN A 375 6.30 21.88 43.16
C GLN A 375 7.56 21.02 43.18
N GLU A 376 7.66 20.09 44.12
CA GLU A 376 8.79 19.15 44.25
C GLU A 376 8.83 18.16 43.08
N ARG A 377 7.68 17.62 42.69
CA ARG A 377 7.57 16.77 41.50
C ARG A 377 7.97 17.51 40.23
N ALA A 378 7.46 18.72 40.02
CA ALA A 378 7.79 19.55 38.86
C ALA A 378 9.29 19.86 38.82
N TRP A 379 9.91 20.15 39.96
CA TRP A 379 11.35 20.39 40.05
C TRP A 379 12.17 19.13 39.71
N ALA A 380 11.78 17.96 40.23
CA ALA A 380 12.42 16.68 39.89
C ALA A 380 12.37 16.39 38.38
N GLU A 381 11.20 16.58 37.76
CA GLU A 381 11.00 16.37 36.32
C GLU A 381 11.90 17.31 35.49
N GLN A 382 12.00 18.58 35.90
CA GLN A 382 12.89 19.55 35.23
C GLN A 382 14.37 19.21 35.40
N LEU A 383 14.81 18.82 36.60
CA LEU A 383 16.19 18.41 36.84
C LEU A 383 16.57 17.20 35.99
N TYR A 384 15.68 16.21 35.90
CA TYR A 384 15.89 15.04 35.06
C TYR A 384 15.99 15.41 33.57
N LEU A 385 15.09 16.26 33.06
CA LEU A 385 15.13 16.72 31.67
C LEU A 385 16.41 17.51 31.36
N ASN A 386 16.86 18.38 32.27
CA ASN A 386 18.11 19.11 32.14
C ASN A 386 19.33 18.17 32.08
N MET A 387 19.35 17.13 32.93
CA MET A 387 20.38 16.08 32.86
C MET A 387 20.35 15.33 31.52
N CYS A 388 19.16 15.00 31.00
CA CYS A 388 19.03 14.38 29.68
C CYS A 388 19.55 15.31 28.55
N HIS A 389 19.31 16.62 28.64
CA HIS A 389 19.86 17.61 27.70
C HIS A 389 21.38 17.69 27.75
N GLU A 390 21.99 17.77 28.94
CA GLU A 390 23.46 17.78 29.10
C GLU A 390 24.10 16.50 28.54
N VAL A 391 23.48 15.33 28.77
CA VAL A 391 23.93 14.06 28.18
C VAL A 391 23.81 14.08 26.66
N ALA A 392 22.70 14.59 26.11
CA ALA A 392 22.48 14.67 24.66
C ALA A 392 23.48 15.62 23.98
N GLU A 393 23.79 16.77 24.59
CA GLU A 393 24.80 17.72 24.10
C GLU A 393 26.21 17.12 24.15
N THR A 394 26.55 16.40 25.23
CA THR A 394 27.88 15.81 25.43
C THR A 394 28.12 14.59 24.54
N ALA A 395 27.09 13.77 24.26
CA ALA A 395 27.22 12.55 23.47
C ALA A 395 27.41 12.78 21.96
N GLY A 396 26.97 13.94 21.45
CA GLY A 396 26.99 14.27 20.01
C GLY A 396 26.09 13.37 19.16
N PRO A 397 25.75 13.77 17.93
CA PRO A 397 24.87 12.99 17.04
C PRO A 397 25.50 11.70 16.48
N GLU A 398 26.83 11.53 16.52
CA GLU A 398 27.54 10.42 15.87
C GLU A 398 28.72 9.86 16.67
N GLN A 399 28.48 9.27 17.85
CA GLN A 399 29.47 8.36 18.47
C GLN A 399 29.01 6.90 18.37
N PRO A 400 29.63 6.09 17.48
CA PRO A 400 29.32 4.66 17.32
C PRO A 400 29.52 3.84 18.60
N CYS A 401 30.35 4.33 19.51
CA CYS A 401 30.78 3.71 20.78
C CYS A 401 29.87 4.05 21.97
N ALA A 402 28.90 4.98 21.85
CA ALA A 402 28.05 5.35 22.98
C ALA A 402 27.17 4.15 23.42
N PRO A 403 27.19 3.74 24.71
CA PRO A 403 26.37 2.66 25.23
C PRO A 403 24.88 2.84 24.85
N SER A 404 24.15 1.74 24.63
CA SER A 404 22.74 1.74 24.19
C SER A 404 21.82 2.64 25.02
N ASP A 405 22.16 2.83 26.30
CA ASP A 405 21.48 3.73 27.24
C ASP A 405 21.56 5.22 26.85
N TYR A 406 22.66 5.70 26.28
CA TYR A 406 22.80 7.11 25.86
C TYR A 406 21.85 7.45 24.73
N ARG A 407 21.71 6.56 23.74
CA ARG A 407 20.75 6.74 22.64
C ARG A 407 19.31 6.65 23.12
N ARG A 408 19.05 5.96 24.24
CA ARG A 408 17.72 5.89 24.87
C ARG A 408 17.43 7.17 25.66
N ILE A 409 18.41 7.69 26.39
CA ILE A 409 18.32 8.95 27.14
C ILE A 409 18.19 10.15 26.19
N ALA A 410 18.95 10.21 25.11
CA ALA A 410 18.86 11.28 24.11
C ALA A 410 17.48 11.35 23.43
N ARG A 411 16.72 10.24 23.37
CA ARG A 411 15.34 10.23 22.85
C ARG A 411 14.32 10.77 23.85
N ASN A 412 14.68 10.86 25.13
CA ASN A 412 13.86 11.54 26.13
C ASN A 412 13.92 13.06 25.95
N VAL A 413 14.90 13.59 25.21
CA VAL A 413 14.84 14.95 24.66
C VAL A 413 13.98 14.89 23.41
N TRP A 414 12.70 15.24 23.56
CA TRP A 414 11.72 15.11 22.50
C TRP A 414 11.24 16.48 21.99
N ARG A 415 10.87 16.48 20.71
CA ARG A 415 10.17 17.59 20.09
C ARG A 415 8.89 17.05 19.45
N THR A 416 7.76 17.35 20.07
CA THR A 416 6.45 16.97 19.52
C THR A 416 5.98 18.09 18.61
N ARG A 417 5.66 17.75 17.37
CA ARG A 417 5.12 18.68 16.38
C ARG A 417 3.66 18.32 16.14
N PHE A 418 2.79 19.30 16.32
CA PHE A 418 1.37 19.18 16.04
C PHE A 418 1.09 19.71 14.65
N THR A 419 0.41 18.92 13.83
CA THR A 419 0.04 19.25 12.45
C THR A 419 -1.46 19.48 12.35
N SER A 420 -1.90 20.40 11.48
CA SER A 420 -3.33 20.71 11.27
C SER A 420 -4.13 19.61 10.52
N THR A 421 -3.54 18.44 10.26
CA THR A 421 -4.22 17.31 9.61
C THR A 421 -4.81 16.31 10.58
N SER A 422 -5.97 15.76 10.24
CA SER A 422 -6.44 14.51 10.85
C SER A 422 -5.86 13.31 10.12
N ARG A 423 -5.03 12.52 10.82
CA ARG A 423 -4.51 11.24 10.31
C ARG A 423 -5.63 10.32 9.86
N CYS A 424 -6.79 10.35 10.52
CA CYS A 424 -7.92 9.55 10.09
C CYS A 424 -8.50 10.05 8.76
N SER A 425 -8.74 11.34 8.60
CA SER A 425 -9.29 11.87 7.33
C SER A 425 -8.36 11.69 6.13
N SER A 426 -7.05 11.86 6.33
CA SER A 426 -6.08 11.97 5.23
C SER A 426 -5.22 10.71 5.05
N ARG A 427 -5.25 9.80 6.02
CA ARG A 427 -4.50 8.54 6.03
C ARG A 427 -5.29 7.34 6.60
N CYS A 428 -6.56 7.45 7.03
CA CYS A 428 -7.34 6.22 7.32
C CYS A 428 -7.59 5.49 6.02
N ARG A 429 -7.30 4.18 6.06
CA ARG A 429 -7.74 3.17 5.09
C ARG A 429 -7.81 3.71 3.66
N MET A 430 -6.71 4.27 3.15
CA MET A 430 -6.43 4.04 1.73
C MET A 430 -6.33 2.53 1.57
N PRO A 431 -7.12 1.87 0.69
CA PRO A 431 -6.97 0.44 0.47
C PRO A 431 -5.50 0.15 0.11
N GLY A 432 -4.80 -0.44 1.07
CA GLY A 432 -3.40 -0.89 1.01
C GLY A 432 -2.28 0.11 1.29
N VAL A 433 -2.49 1.10 2.16
CA VAL A 433 -1.40 1.60 3.01
C VAL A 433 -1.82 1.43 4.47
N SER A 434 -1.75 0.19 4.97
CA SER A 434 -1.72 -0.04 6.41
C SER A 434 -0.28 0.18 6.89
N ILE A 435 0.18 1.44 6.95
CA ILE A 435 1.30 1.74 7.84
C ILE A 435 0.78 1.38 9.22
N SER A 436 1.36 0.35 9.83
CA SER A 436 0.93 -0.09 11.13
C SER A 436 1.01 1.11 12.09
N CYS A 437 -0.09 1.34 12.80
CA CYS A 437 -0.15 2.28 13.92
C CYS A 437 0.90 2.00 15.01
N SER A 438 1.68 0.92 14.88
CA SER A 438 2.62 0.41 15.87
C SER A 438 4.09 0.70 15.61
N ARG A 439 4.54 1.07 14.39
CA ARG A 439 6.00 1.18 14.12
C ARG A 439 6.62 2.58 14.25
N PHE A 440 5.83 3.64 14.37
CA PHE A 440 6.34 4.96 14.81
C PHE A 440 6.07 5.26 16.30
N CYS A 441 5.27 4.42 16.98
CA CYS A 441 5.10 4.45 18.44
C CYS A 441 5.94 3.39 19.18
N ARG A 442 6.74 2.56 18.48
CA ARG A 442 7.73 1.67 19.12
C ARG A 442 9.08 2.36 19.25
N TRP A 443 9.10 3.39 20.08
CA TRP A 443 10.19 3.68 21.01
C TRP A 443 9.59 4.12 22.36
N LYS A 444 8.57 3.36 22.80
CA LYS A 444 8.22 3.21 24.21
C LYS A 444 8.47 1.75 24.54
N GLY A 445 9.68 1.50 25.05
CA GLY A 445 9.94 0.40 25.98
C GLY A 445 9.69 0.91 27.37
#